data_AF-A0A0A9YP79-F1
#
_entry.id   AF-A0A0A9YP79-F1
#
_cell.length_a   1.000
_cell.length_b   1.000
_cell.length_c   1.000
_cell.angle_alpha   90.00
_cell.angle_beta   90.00
_cell.angle_gamma   90.00
#
_symmetry.space_group_name_H-M   'P 1'
#
loop_
_entity.id
_entity.type
_entity.pdbx_description
1 polymer ?
#
loop_
_entity_poly.entity_id
_entity_poly.type
_entity_poly.pdbx_seq_one_letter_code
_entity_poly.pdbx_strand_id
1 'polypeptide(L)'
;MHFVESVVVCLFIISATLSGANSAAARAVTHEEIKDALINFMHIVRSNTEKLERHENRERQLGELLKRALGALDKRERAQDSVLEKLLEKIEKIENAIIETGDAARGTYTVDTIPGQSMITQIETMIDKTANTDRLREIESSINSKIDYLSSVVEKLQASVYDVNARMGSMSDKNDKESQAQADLNRDLAQILEKQIGSLKSIQDDVASGDLGDIKKELVAELNGVTAKLENKLTELTSSVTSHERTLADSVRDSKDIIEGQLTELKSQFENLNKEAKAIGNVEQVLVKTADDVMDTKRRVEHGIYQIRAEINDYVKPPQGGGGEYNDTVIAKFTGMAETILENQASSVANLSTKVESEISQVWRQIGIMHQQITASGITLDNLQNQTNFFVKDTENKMDAMSSKLEGIESSIDLVQENNNFLVGRFSLFTHEFNETRNSLALTTKDLKEVLKHYKLQATNGSPGPHDIESSSDSNIVDNKV
;
A
#
# COMPACT_ATOMS: atom_id res chain seq x y z
N MET A 1 4.81 -44.27 61.22
CA MET A 1 3.96 -43.07 61.40
C MET A 1 4.24 -41.98 60.35
N HIS A 2 5.49 -41.69 59.97
CA HIS A 2 5.81 -40.62 59.00
C HIS A 2 5.27 -40.78 57.56
N PHE A 3 4.96 -41.99 57.11
CA PHE A 3 4.41 -42.20 55.75
C PHE A 3 2.93 -41.80 55.64
N VAL A 4 2.16 -41.96 56.72
CA VAL A 4 0.73 -41.63 56.74
C VAL A 4 0.53 -40.11 56.81
N GLU A 5 1.39 -39.41 57.55
CA GLU A 5 1.35 -37.95 57.64
C GLU A 5 1.71 -37.26 56.31
N SER A 6 2.68 -37.80 55.56
CA SER A 6 3.04 -37.24 54.23
C SER A 6 1.93 -37.43 53.19
N VAL A 7 1.21 -38.55 53.24
CA VAL A 7 0.10 -38.83 52.30
C VAL A 7 -1.10 -37.94 52.60
N VAL A 8 -1.40 -37.68 53.87
CA VAL A 8 -2.51 -36.79 54.27
C VAL A 8 -2.21 -35.34 53.89
N VAL A 9 -0.97 -34.87 54.07
CA VAL A 9 -0.57 -33.51 53.67
C VAL A 9 -0.62 -33.35 52.14
N CYS A 10 -0.19 -34.35 51.37
CA CYS A 10 -0.29 -34.32 49.91
C CYS A 10 -1.75 -34.32 49.43
N LEU A 11 -2.63 -35.11 50.06
CA LEU A 11 -4.07 -35.11 49.73
C LEU A 11 -4.75 -33.78 50.07
N PHE A 12 -4.32 -33.10 51.14
CA PHE A 12 -4.85 -31.79 51.49
C PHE A 12 -4.39 -30.69 50.53
N ILE A 13 -3.13 -30.74 50.08
CA ILE A 13 -2.59 -29.80 49.08
C ILE A 13 -3.25 -30.02 47.72
N ILE A 14 -3.47 -31.26 47.31
CA ILE A 14 -4.17 -31.59 46.05
C ILE A 14 -5.65 -31.14 46.12
N SER A 15 -6.31 -31.29 47.28
CA SER A 15 -7.69 -30.84 47.45
C SER A 15 -7.82 -29.31 47.48
N ALA A 16 -6.83 -28.61 48.03
CA ALA A 16 -6.79 -27.15 48.05
C ALA A 16 -6.48 -26.54 46.67
N THR A 17 -5.61 -27.18 45.86
CA THR A 17 -5.33 -26.74 44.49
C THR A 17 -6.48 -27.07 43.52
N LEU A 18 -7.21 -28.16 43.75
CA LEU A 18 -8.38 -28.50 42.92
C LEU A 18 -9.61 -27.64 43.24
N SER A 19 -9.73 -27.13 44.47
CA SER A 19 -10.80 -26.18 44.84
C SER A 19 -10.50 -24.75 44.39
N GLY A 20 -9.23 -24.37 44.21
CA GLY A 20 -8.81 -23.07 43.70
C GLY A 20 -8.87 -22.92 42.17
N ALA A 21 -8.92 -24.03 41.42
CA ALA A 21 -8.94 -24.01 39.95
C ALA A 21 -10.35 -23.95 39.33
N ASN A 22 -11.41 -24.11 40.13
CA ASN A 22 -12.80 -24.13 39.64
C ASN A 22 -13.54 -22.79 39.70
N SER A 23 -12.80 -21.68 39.91
CA SER A 23 -13.33 -20.31 39.82
C SER A 23 -12.85 -19.55 38.57
N ALA A 24 -12.35 -20.25 37.54
CA ALA A 24 -12.50 -19.73 36.18
C ALA A 24 -13.95 -19.97 35.80
N ALA A 25 -14.78 -18.95 36.06
CA ALA A 25 -16.19 -18.93 35.72
C ALA A 25 -16.42 -19.64 34.38
N ALA A 26 -17.17 -20.74 34.41
CA ALA A 26 -17.94 -21.16 33.26
C ALA A 26 -18.91 -20.00 32.96
N ARG A 27 -18.41 -18.95 32.31
CA ARG A 27 -19.23 -17.89 31.73
C ARG A 27 -20.14 -18.64 30.78
N ALA A 28 -21.42 -18.69 31.13
CA ALA A 28 -22.44 -19.14 30.20
C ALA A 28 -22.26 -18.29 28.94
N VAL A 29 -21.90 -18.95 27.83
CA VAL A 29 -21.70 -18.31 26.54
C VAL A 29 -22.91 -17.43 26.29
N THR A 30 -22.70 -16.12 26.35
CA THR A 30 -23.79 -15.17 26.26
C THR A 30 -24.27 -15.12 24.82
N HIS A 31 -25.55 -14.80 24.62
CA HIS A 31 -26.13 -14.75 23.29
C HIS A 31 -25.39 -13.74 22.37
N GLU A 32 -24.73 -12.74 22.95
CA GLU A 32 -23.86 -11.80 22.22
C GLU A 32 -22.50 -12.39 21.86
N GLU A 33 -21.88 -13.23 22.68
CA GLU A 33 -20.65 -13.93 22.27
C GLU A 33 -20.93 -14.91 21.10
N ILE A 34 -22.13 -15.50 21.05
CA ILE A 34 -22.57 -16.34 19.92
C ILE A 34 -22.83 -15.48 18.67
N LYS A 35 -23.46 -14.31 18.84
CA LYS A 35 -23.73 -13.37 17.75
C LYS A 35 -22.44 -12.80 17.18
N ASP A 36 -21.49 -12.40 18.02
CA ASP A 36 -20.19 -11.88 17.60
C ASP A 36 -19.35 -12.97 16.93
N ALA A 37 -19.39 -14.20 17.45
CA ALA A 37 -18.76 -15.34 16.79
C ALA A 37 -19.40 -15.63 15.43
N LEU A 38 -20.73 -15.50 15.29
CA LEU A 38 -21.45 -15.65 14.02
C LEU A 38 -21.13 -14.53 13.03
N ILE A 39 -21.01 -13.28 13.50
CA ILE A 39 -20.64 -12.13 12.68
C ILE A 39 -19.19 -12.27 12.21
N ASN A 40 -18.28 -12.67 13.10
CA ASN A 40 -16.88 -12.90 12.74
C ASN A 40 -16.74 -14.08 11.76
N PHE A 41 -17.48 -15.16 11.98
CA PHE A 41 -17.57 -16.27 11.03
C PHE A 41 -18.13 -15.82 9.68
N MET A 42 -19.16 -14.96 9.67
CA MET A 42 -19.73 -14.39 8.45
C MET A 42 -18.73 -13.50 7.71
N HIS A 43 -17.92 -12.70 8.43
CA HIS A 43 -16.83 -11.92 7.84
C HIS A 43 -15.73 -12.81 7.27
N ILE A 44 -15.38 -13.90 7.95
CA ILE A 44 -14.39 -14.88 7.46
C ILE A 44 -14.91 -15.58 6.20
N VAL A 45 -16.16 -16.03 6.20
CA VAL A 45 -16.80 -16.66 5.03
C VAL A 45 -16.88 -15.68 3.87
N ARG A 46 -17.23 -14.42 4.12
CA ARG A 46 -17.27 -13.36 3.10
C ARG A 46 -15.89 -13.06 2.53
N SER A 47 -14.89 -12.88 3.38
CA SER A 47 -13.50 -12.65 2.97
C SER A 47 -12.93 -13.84 2.17
N ASN A 48 -13.25 -15.06 2.58
CA ASN A 48 -12.86 -16.26 1.84
C ASN A 48 -13.59 -16.36 0.50
N THR A 49 -14.87 -15.97 0.43
CA THR A 49 -15.63 -15.90 -0.84
C THR A 49 -15.01 -14.87 -1.78
N GLU A 50 -14.68 -13.67 -1.31
CA GLU A 50 -14.00 -12.62 -2.10
C GLU A 50 -12.58 -13.03 -2.52
N LYS A 51 -11.87 -13.83 -1.71
CA LYS A 51 -10.58 -14.43 -2.10
C LYS A 51 -10.78 -15.47 -3.20
N LEU A 52 -11.81 -16.30 -3.09
CA LEU A 52 -12.14 -17.33 -4.07
C LEU A 52 -12.51 -16.70 -5.41
N GLU A 53 -13.34 -15.65 -5.41
CA GLU A 53 -13.74 -14.91 -6.61
C GLU A 53 -12.54 -14.24 -7.30
N ARG A 54 -11.60 -13.67 -6.51
CA ARG A 54 -10.32 -13.15 -7.04
C ARG A 54 -9.39 -14.24 -7.55
N HIS A 55 -9.50 -15.46 -7.05
CA HIS A 55 -8.72 -16.61 -7.53
C HIS A 55 -9.32 -17.16 -8.82
N GLU A 56 -10.65 -17.28 -8.89
CA GLU A 56 -11.41 -17.67 -10.07
C GLU A 56 -11.19 -16.69 -11.22
N ASN A 57 -11.18 -15.37 -10.96
CA ASN A 57 -10.88 -14.37 -11.98
C ASN A 57 -9.45 -14.49 -12.51
N ARG A 58 -8.47 -14.76 -11.63
CA ARG A 58 -7.07 -14.99 -12.05
C ARG A 58 -6.94 -16.27 -12.87
N GLU A 59 -7.63 -17.34 -12.47
CA GLU A 59 -7.63 -18.62 -13.17
C GLU A 59 -8.34 -18.53 -14.54
N ARG A 60 -9.42 -17.75 -14.62
CA ARG A 60 -10.12 -17.45 -15.88
C ARG A 60 -9.24 -16.64 -16.83
N GLN A 61 -8.52 -15.64 -16.33
CA GLN A 61 -7.53 -14.89 -17.12
C GLN A 61 -6.38 -15.77 -17.60
N LEU A 62 -5.86 -16.64 -16.74
CA LEU A 62 -4.83 -17.61 -17.10
C LEU A 62 -5.35 -18.58 -18.18
N GLY A 63 -6.59 -19.07 -18.02
CA GLY A 63 -7.26 -19.94 -19.00
C GLY A 63 -7.49 -19.26 -20.34
N GLU A 64 -7.84 -17.97 -20.37
CA GLU A 64 -7.92 -17.20 -21.62
C GLU A 64 -6.56 -17.00 -22.28
N LEU A 65 -5.51 -16.77 -21.49
CA LEU A 65 -4.14 -16.60 -21.98
C LEU A 65 -3.60 -17.91 -22.56
N LEU A 66 -3.83 -19.04 -21.89
CA LEU A 66 -3.55 -20.39 -22.40
C LEU A 66 -4.35 -20.70 -23.66
N LYS A 67 -5.64 -20.39 -23.69
CA LYS A 67 -6.49 -20.59 -24.88
C LYS A 67 -6.01 -19.77 -26.07
N ARG A 68 -5.57 -18.52 -25.85
CA ARG A 68 -4.95 -17.68 -26.90
C ARG A 68 -3.61 -18.22 -27.36
N ALA A 69 -2.76 -18.67 -26.44
CA ALA A 69 -1.46 -19.26 -26.77
C ALA A 69 -1.63 -20.55 -27.59
N LEU A 70 -2.52 -21.45 -27.17
CA LEU A 70 -2.84 -22.67 -27.91
C LEU A 70 -3.46 -22.37 -29.29
N GLY A 71 -4.37 -21.39 -29.38
CA GLY A 71 -4.93 -20.97 -30.66
C GLY A 71 -3.91 -20.30 -31.60
N ALA A 72 -2.90 -19.63 -31.05
CA ALA A 72 -1.79 -19.10 -31.84
C ALA A 72 -0.84 -20.21 -32.31
N LEU A 73 -0.63 -21.24 -31.48
CA LEU A 73 0.16 -22.41 -31.82
C LEU A 73 -0.49 -23.21 -32.96
N ASP A 74 -1.80 -23.50 -32.88
CA ASP A 74 -2.55 -24.21 -33.94
C ASP A 74 -2.51 -23.47 -35.29
N LYS A 75 -2.61 -22.14 -35.27
CA LYS A 75 -2.46 -21.32 -36.49
C LYS A 75 -1.05 -21.40 -37.07
N ARG A 76 -0.02 -21.42 -36.21
CA ARG A 76 1.38 -21.55 -36.64
C ARG A 76 1.65 -22.95 -37.20
N GLU A 77 1.09 -23.99 -36.61
CA GLU A 77 1.16 -25.37 -37.10
C GLU A 77 0.57 -25.48 -38.51
N ARG A 78 -0.66 -25.01 -38.72
CA ARG A 78 -1.29 -24.98 -40.05
C ARG A 78 -0.50 -24.17 -41.08
N ALA A 79 0.13 -23.07 -40.65
CA ALA A 79 0.99 -22.28 -41.53
C ALA A 79 2.27 -23.05 -41.90
N GLN A 80 2.85 -23.80 -40.97
CA GLN A 80 4.01 -24.65 -41.21
C GLN A 80 3.67 -25.81 -42.16
N ASP A 81 2.51 -26.44 -42.00
CA ASP A 81 2.03 -27.49 -42.92
C ASP A 81 1.94 -26.98 -44.36
N SER A 82 1.44 -25.74 -44.57
CA SER A 82 1.39 -25.13 -45.91
C SER A 82 2.78 -24.84 -46.50
N VAL A 83 3.79 -24.56 -45.65
CA VAL A 83 5.17 -24.37 -46.12
C VAL A 83 5.79 -25.72 -46.48
N LEU A 84 5.54 -26.76 -45.69
CA LEU A 84 5.95 -28.14 -45.98
C LEU A 84 5.39 -28.64 -47.31
N GLU A 85 4.10 -28.40 -47.56
CA GLU A 85 3.45 -28.77 -48.83
C GLU A 85 4.09 -28.07 -50.04
N LYS A 86 4.43 -26.79 -49.91
CA LYS A 86 5.16 -26.02 -50.95
C LYS A 86 6.61 -26.48 -51.14
N LEU A 87 7.26 -26.96 -50.08
CA LEU A 87 8.61 -27.52 -50.17
C LEU A 87 8.59 -28.88 -50.88
N LEU A 88 7.60 -29.73 -50.59
CA LEU A 88 7.40 -30.99 -51.29
C LEU A 88 7.19 -30.77 -52.80
N GLU A 89 6.34 -29.81 -53.19
CA GLU A 89 6.12 -29.47 -54.60
C GLU A 89 7.38 -28.94 -55.30
N LYS A 90 8.25 -28.23 -54.56
CA LYS A 90 9.54 -27.74 -55.09
C LYS A 90 10.57 -28.86 -55.23
N ILE A 91 10.61 -29.80 -54.30
CA ILE A 91 11.49 -30.97 -54.37
C ILE A 91 11.11 -31.83 -55.57
N GLU A 92 9.82 -32.07 -55.80
CA GLU A 92 9.32 -32.81 -56.97
C GLU A 92 9.73 -32.13 -58.29
N LYS A 93 9.69 -30.80 -58.36
CA LYS A 93 10.17 -30.04 -59.54
C LYS A 93 11.68 -30.15 -59.76
N ILE A 94 12.47 -30.16 -58.68
CA ILE A 94 13.93 -30.32 -58.77
C ILE A 94 14.28 -31.75 -59.19
N GLU A 95 13.58 -32.75 -58.67
CA GLU A 95 13.77 -34.16 -59.03
C GLU A 95 13.53 -34.38 -60.53
N ASN A 96 12.44 -33.82 -61.08
CA ASN A 96 12.17 -33.86 -62.52
C ASN A 96 13.23 -33.11 -63.35
N ALA A 97 13.74 -31.97 -62.89
CA ALA A 97 14.77 -31.20 -63.60
C ALA A 97 16.15 -31.89 -63.62
N ILE A 98 16.49 -32.64 -62.57
CA ILE A 98 17.74 -33.44 -62.51
C ILE A 98 17.67 -34.62 -63.49
N ILE A 99 16.50 -35.24 -63.63
CA ILE A 99 16.28 -36.32 -64.60
C ILE A 99 16.44 -35.79 -66.04
N GLU A 100 15.95 -34.59 -66.35
CA GLU A 100 16.09 -33.98 -67.68
C GLU A 100 17.52 -33.51 -68.00
N THR A 101 18.31 -33.10 -66.99
CA THR A 101 19.69 -32.62 -67.19
C THR A 101 20.73 -33.74 -67.19
N GLY A 102 20.42 -34.92 -66.65
CA GLY A 102 21.29 -36.11 -66.68
C GLY A 102 21.59 -36.62 -68.10
N ASP A 103 20.67 -36.45 -69.04
CA ASP A 103 20.84 -36.92 -70.43
C ASP A 103 21.66 -35.96 -71.32
N ALA A 104 21.95 -34.73 -70.88
CA ALA A 104 22.60 -33.70 -71.71
C ALA A 104 24.11 -33.48 -71.45
N ALA A 105 24.72 -34.14 -70.46
CA ALA A 105 26.07 -33.79 -69.97
C ALA A 105 27.20 -34.78 -70.34
N ARG A 106 27.15 -35.40 -71.53
CA ARG A 106 28.31 -36.09 -72.13
C ARG A 106 29.08 -35.15 -73.07
N GLY A 107 29.88 -34.24 -72.53
CA GLY A 107 30.70 -33.32 -73.34
C GLY A 107 31.74 -32.54 -72.55
N THR A 108 32.99 -32.99 -72.65
CA THR A 108 34.30 -32.32 -72.48
C THR A 108 34.33 -30.85 -72.00
N TYR A 109 35.00 -30.59 -70.88
CA TYR A 109 35.66 -29.31 -70.60
C TYR A 109 37.04 -29.47 -69.94
N THR A 110 37.98 -28.69 -70.46
CA THR A 110 39.40 -28.57 -70.11
C THR A 110 39.65 -27.66 -68.90
N VAL A 111 40.75 -27.95 -68.20
CA VAL A 111 41.11 -27.61 -66.81
C VAL A 111 41.66 -26.19 -66.56
N ASP A 112 41.29 -25.14 -67.30
CA ASP A 112 42.03 -23.86 -67.18
C ASP A 112 41.20 -22.57 -67.15
N THR A 113 40.19 -22.52 -66.27
CA THR A 113 39.67 -21.27 -65.69
C THR A 113 39.08 -21.58 -64.32
N ILE A 114 39.89 -21.55 -63.27
CA ILE A 114 39.44 -21.72 -61.88
C ILE A 114 38.76 -20.42 -61.41
N PRO A 115 37.46 -20.42 -61.04
CA PRO A 115 36.75 -19.27 -60.46
C PRO A 115 37.09 -19.02 -58.97
N GLY A 116 38.14 -19.67 -58.45
CA GLY A 116 38.44 -19.76 -57.02
C GLY A 116 38.99 -18.49 -56.37
N GLN A 117 39.73 -17.64 -57.11
CA GLN A 117 40.20 -16.36 -56.54
C GLN A 117 39.06 -15.38 -56.30
N SER A 118 38.08 -15.30 -57.21
CA SER A 118 36.88 -14.48 -57.03
C SER A 118 36.07 -14.92 -55.81
N MET A 119 36.01 -16.23 -55.57
CA MET A 119 35.21 -16.80 -54.49
C MET A 119 35.87 -16.58 -53.12
N ILE A 120 37.19 -16.68 -53.02
CA ILE A 120 37.95 -16.39 -51.79
C ILE A 120 37.84 -14.91 -51.43
N THR A 121 38.01 -13.99 -52.39
CA THR A 121 37.85 -12.55 -52.12
C THR A 121 36.41 -12.18 -51.77
N GLN A 122 35.41 -12.88 -52.31
CA GLN A 122 34.00 -12.74 -51.90
C GLN A 122 33.74 -13.29 -50.50
N ILE A 123 34.39 -14.38 -50.13
CA ILE A 123 34.31 -14.97 -48.79
C ILE A 123 35.01 -14.06 -47.78
N GLU A 124 36.17 -13.47 -48.08
CA GLU A 124 36.84 -12.47 -47.23
C GLU A 124 35.98 -11.21 -47.04
N THR A 125 35.40 -10.68 -48.12
CA THR A 125 34.48 -9.52 -48.01
C THR A 125 33.14 -9.86 -47.35
N MET A 126 32.70 -11.12 -47.35
CA MET A 126 31.55 -11.58 -46.57
C MET A 126 31.91 -11.82 -45.10
N ILE A 127 33.11 -12.31 -44.80
CA ILE A 127 33.61 -12.50 -43.43
C ILE A 127 33.80 -11.14 -42.75
N ASP A 128 34.35 -10.14 -43.42
CA ASP A 128 34.47 -8.77 -42.89
C ASP A 128 33.10 -8.09 -42.71
N LYS A 129 32.10 -8.42 -43.54
CA LYS A 129 30.72 -7.96 -43.36
C LYS A 129 29.92 -8.75 -42.30
N THR A 130 30.34 -9.98 -41.99
CA THR A 130 29.69 -10.87 -41.00
C THR A 130 30.34 -10.74 -39.63
N ALA A 131 31.59 -10.27 -39.56
CA ALA A 131 32.20 -9.70 -38.39
C ALA A 131 31.47 -8.38 -38.04
N ASN A 132 30.29 -8.52 -37.47
CA ASN A 132 29.46 -7.46 -36.88
C ASN A 132 30.13 -6.79 -35.66
N THR A 133 31.46 -6.67 -35.62
CA THR A 133 32.22 -6.02 -34.54
C THR A 133 31.78 -4.57 -34.35
N ASP A 134 31.51 -3.85 -35.43
CA ASP A 134 31.02 -2.47 -35.35
C ASP A 134 29.59 -2.38 -34.81
N ARG A 135 28.69 -3.29 -35.22
CA ARG A 135 27.32 -3.34 -34.68
C ARG A 135 27.27 -3.83 -33.24
N LEU A 136 28.12 -4.79 -32.86
CA LEU A 136 28.27 -5.22 -31.47
C LEU A 136 28.76 -4.06 -30.61
N ARG A 137 29.73 -3.29 -31.10
CA ARG A 137 30.29 -2.13 -30.40
C ARG A 137 29.29 -0.99 -30.30
N GLU A 138 28.42 -0.82 -31.29
CA GLU A 138 27.31 0.15 -31.28
C GLU A 138 26.21 -0.26 -30.29
N ILE A 139 25.90 -1.56 -30.21
CA ILE A 139 25.00 -2.14 -29.20
C ILE A 139 25.60 -2.01 -27.80
N GLU A 140 26.89 -2.29 -27.63
CA GLU A 140 27.62 -2.17 -26.36
C GLU A 140 27.67 -0.72 -25.88
N SER A 141 27.93 0.23 -26.79
CA SER A 141 27.85 1.67 -26.52
C SER A 141 26.44 2.09 -26.13
N SER A 142 25.40 1.56 -26.81
CA SER A 142 24.01 1.87 -26.47
C SER A 142 23.62 1.32 -25.10
N ILE A 143 23.98 0.07 -24.79
CA ILE A 143 23.73 -0.56 -23.49
C ILE A 143 24.42 0.22 -22.37
N ASN A 144 25.69 0.59 -22.55
CA ASN A 144 26.42 1.37 -21.54
C ASN A 144 25.78 2.74 -21.31
N SER A 145 25.37 3.46 -22.37
CA SER A 145 24.68 4.75 -22.21
C SER A 145 23.34 4.62 -21.49
N LYS A 146 22.63 3.50 -21.65
CA LYS A 146 21.38 3.21 -20.93
C LYS A 146 21.65 2.85 -19.46
N ILE A 147 22.73 2.14 -19.18
CA ILE A 147 23.17 1.83 -17.80
C ILE A 147 23.54 3.12 -17.06
N ASP A 148 24.23 4.05 -17.71
CA ASP A 148 24.60 5.35 -17.14
C ASP A 148 23.35 6.20 -16.85
N TYR A 149 22.39 6.21 -17.79
CA TYR A 149 21.12 6.90 -17.59
C TYR A 149 20.33 6.31 -16.42
N LEU A 150 20.20 4.98 -16.35
CA LEU A 150 19.54 4.30 -15.24
C LEU A 150 20.24 4.57 -13.90
N SER A 151 21.58 4.59 -13.89
CA SER A 151 22.36 4.94 -12.70
C SER A 151 22.05 6.36 -12.23
N SER A 152 21.96 7.32 -13.16
CA SER A 152 21.58 8.70 -12.82
C SER A 152 20.15 8.83 -12.29
N VAL A 153 19.22 8.02 -12.78
CA VAL A 153 17.82 8.00 -12.31
C VAL A 153 17.76 7.39 -10.91
N VAL A 154 18.46 6.29 -10.67
CA VAL A 154 18.56 5.66 -9.34
C VAL A 154 19.17 6.63 -8.34
N GLU A 155 20.22 7.36 -8.70
CA GLU A 155 20.89 8.33 -7.83
C GLU A 155 19.95 9.50 -7.48
N LYS A 156 19.19 10.02 -8.46
CA LYS A 156 18.16 11.04 -8.22
C LYS A 156 17.00 10.54 -7.35
N LEU A 157 16.55 9.31 -7.57
CA LEU A 157 15.51 8.68 -6.74
C LEU A 157 16.00 8.52 -5.30
N GLN A 158 17.23 8.07 -5.12
CA GLN A 158 17.84 7.90 -3.81
C GLN A 158 17.95 9.25 -3.08
N ALA A 159 18.38 10.30 -3.76
CA ALA A 159 18.41 11.65 -3.22
C ALA A 159 17.01 12.16 -2.82
N SER A 160 15.99 11.91 -3.65
CA SER A 160 14.61 12.29 -3.34
C SER A 160 14.03 11.51 -2.16
N VAL A 161 14.36 10.23 -2.02
CA VAL A 161 13.96 9.41 -0.86
C VAL A 161 14.61 9.94 0.42
N TYR A 162 15.88 10.35 0.37
CA TYR A 162 16.54 10.99 1.51
C TYR A 162 15.87 12.31 1.91
N ASP A 163 15.49 13.17 0.94
CA ASP A 163 14.80 14.44 1.23
C ASP A 163 13.40 14.21 1.83
N VAL A 164 12.63 13.27 1.26
CA VAL A 164 11.30 12.88 1.79
C VAL A 164 11.43 12.33 3.21
N ASN A 165 12.41 11.47 3.48
CA ASN A 165 12.64 10.90 4.80
C ASN A 165 13.05 11.97 5.83
N ALA A 166 13.90 12.92 5.44
CA ALA A 166 14.28 14.05 6.29
C ALA A 166 13.08 14.97 6.61
N ARG A 167 12.26 15.28 5.59
CA ARG A 167 11.03 16.07 5.78
C ARG A 167 10.04 15.35 6.69
N MET A 168 9.84 14.05 6.52
CA MET A 168 8.95 13.23 7.36
C MET A 168 9.43 13.20 8.83
N GLY A 169 10.74 13.09 9.07
CA GLY A 169 11.31 13.23 10.41
C GLY A 169 11.01 14.60 11.04
N SER A 170 11.21 15.69 10.29
CA SER A 170 10.91 17.05 10.77
C SER A 170 9.42 17.30 11.03
N MET A 171 8.55 16.62 10.29
CA MET A 171 7.10 16.65 10.48
C MET A 171 6.69 15.91 11.75
N SER A 172 7.30 14.74 12.02
CA SER A 172 7.10 14.00 13.26
C SER A 172 7.48 14.84 14.47
N ASP A 173 8.66 15.47 14.44
CA ASP A 173 9.15 16.33 15.52
C ASP A 173 8.24 17.56 15.76
N LYS A 174 7.64 18.12 14.71
CA LYS A 174 6.67 19.22 14.84
C LYS A 174 5.35 18.73 15.43
N ASN A 175 4.85 17.59 14.97
CA ASN A 175 3.59 17.02 15.43
C ASN A 175 3.66 16.58 16.91
N ASP A 176 4.81 16.08 17.35
CA ASP A 176 5.07 15.76 18.76
C ASP A 176 5.08 17.02 19.64
N LYS A 177 5.72 18.11 19.17
CA LYS A 177 5.72 19.40 19.87
C LYS A 177 4.32 20.03 19.95
N GLU A 178 3.52 19.92 18.89
CA GLU A 178 2.13 20.39 18.89
C GLU A 178 1.23 19.56 19.82
N SER A 179 1.40 18.24 19.82
CA SER A 179 0.69 17.35 20.76
C SER A 179 1.05 17.68 22.22
N GLN A 180 2.32 17.99 22.49
CA GLN A 180 2.79 18.42 23.80
C GLN A 180 2.16 19.77 24.21
N ALA A 181 2.16 20.76 23.30
CA ALA A 181 1.58 22.08 23.56
C ALA A 181 0.07 22.00 23.81
N GLN A 182 -0.64 21.09 23.12
CA GLN A 182 -2.06 20.85 23.34
C GLN A 182 -2.35 20.14 24.66
N ALA A 183 -1.47 19.22 25.09
CA ALA A 183 -1.56 18.60 26.41
C ALA A 183 -1.33 19.62 27.54
N ASP A 184 -0.35 20.52 27.38
CA ASP A 184 -0.08 21.60 28.34
C ASP A 184 -1.26 22.57 28.44
N LEU A 185 -1.86 22.97 27.31
CA LEU A 185 -3.04 23.83 27.29
C LEU A 185 -4.23 23.20 28.02
N ASN A 186 -4.47 21.89 27.81
CA ASN A 186 -5.54 21.16 28.49
C ASN A 186 -5.30 21.07 30.00
N ARG A 187 -4.04 20.93 30.42
CA ARG A 187 -3.65 20.92 31.84
C ARG A 187 -3.90 22.26 32.50
N ASP A 188 -3.56 23.36 31.83
CA ASP A 188 -3.79 24.71 32.34
C ASP A 188 -5.28 25.05 32.42
N LEU A 189 -6.08 24.64 31.43
CA LEU A 189 -7.54 24.78 31.48
C LEU A 189 -8.14 24.01 32.67
N ALA A 190 -7.65 22.80 32.94
CA ALA A 190 -8.09 22.02 34.10
C ALA A 190 -7.76 22.72 35.42
N GLN A 191 -6.55 23.30 35.55
CA GLN A 191 -6.16 24.06 36.75
C GLN A 191 -7.01 25.33 36.96
N ILE A 192 -7.37 26.03 35.88
CA ILE A 192 -8.25 27.20 35.96
C ILE A 192 -9.63 26.80 36.46
N LEU A 193 -10.20 25.71 35.92
CA LEU A 193 -11.50 25.18 36.36
C LEU A 193 -11.48 24.76 37.83
N GLU A 194 -10.42 24.06 38.25
CA GLU A 194 -10.27 23.61 39.64
C GLU A 194 -10.17 24.79 40.63
N LYS A 195 -9.44 25.84 40.24
CA LYS A 195 -9.34 27.07 41.04
C LYS A 195 -10.69 27.79 41.15
N GLN A 196 -11.48 27.80 40.08
CA GLN A 196 -12.82 28.40 40.09
C GLN A 196 -13.82 27.60 40.93
N ILE A 197 -13.76 26.27 40.89
CA ILE A 197 -14.56 25.41 41.79
C ILE A 197 -14.22 25.72 43.25
N GLY A 198 -12.95 25.95 43.57
CA GLY A 198 -12.51 26.39 44.90
C GLY A 198 -13.08 27.76 45.31
N SER A 199 -13.01 28.77 44.43
CA SER A 199 -13.57 30.09 44.71
C SER A 199 -15.10 30.06 44.90
N LEU A 200 -15.82 29.32 44.06
CA LEU A 200 -17.27 29.16 44.17
C LEU A 200 -17.67 28.50 45.50
N LYS A 201 -16.86 27.55 45.98
CA LYS A 201 -17.07 26.90 47.27
C LYS A 201 -16.87 27.87 48.44
N SER A 202 -15.86 28.74 48.37
CA SER A 202 -15.66 29.82 49.35
C SER A 202 -16.86 30.77 49.39
N ILE A 203 -17.35 31.20 48.22
CA ILE A 203 -18.53 32.07 48.11
C ILE A 203 -19.78 31.37 48.68
N GLN A 204 -19.92 30.05 48.49
CA GLN A 204 -21.02 29.28 49.06
C GLN A 204 -20.97 29.25 50.59
N ASP A 205 -19.77 29.14 51.18
CA ASP A 205 -19.57 29.18 52.63
C ASP A 205 -19.82 30.61 53.19
N ASP A 206 -19.44 31.66 52.47
CA ASP A 206 -19.66 33.06 52.86
C ASP A 206 -21.13 33.51 52.69
N VAL A 207 -21.84 32.99 51.69
CA VAL A 207 -23.31 33.19 51.54
C VAL A 207 -24.08 32.59 52.72
N ALA A 208 -23.58 31.48 53.30
CA ALA A 208 -24.14 30.93 54.53
C ALA A 208 -23.94 31.87 55.75
N SER A 209 -23.04 32.85 55.66
CA SER A 209 -22.73 33.82 56.73
C SER A 209 -23.54 35.14 56.66
N GLY A 210 -24.26 35.41 55.56
CA GLY A 210 -25.33 36.41 55.49
C GLY A 210 -25.02 37.79 54.86
N ASP A 211 -23.83 38.01 54.27
CA ASP A 211 -23.43 39.33 53.75
C ASP A 211 -23.71 39.53 52.24
N LEU A 212 -24.97 39.72 51.87
CA LEU A 212 -25.46 39.50 50.50
C LEU A 212 -25.16 40.62 49.46
N GLY A 213 -24.77 41.81 49.92
CA GLY A 213 -24.64 43.01 49.07
C GLY A 213 -23.33 43.11 48.29
N ASP A 214 -22.21 42.92 48.98
CA ASP A 214 -20.88 42.99 48.39
C ASP A 214 -20.56 41.73 47.57
N ILE A 215 -21.08 40.57 47.99
CA ILE A 215 -21.03 39.30 47.25
C ILE A 215 -21.58 39.45 45.83
N LYS A 216 -22.69 40.19 45.65
CA LYS A 216 -23.30 40.36 44.33
C LYS A 216 -22.42 41.18 43.38
N LYS A 217 -21.73 42.21 43.89
CA LYS A 217 -20.83 43.04 43.06
C LYS A 217 -19.55 42.29 42.69
N GLU A 218 -18.98 41.57 43.65
CA GLU A 218 -17.77 40.78 43.42
C GLU A 218 -18.04 39.62 42.45
N LEU A 219 -19.16 38.92 42.61
CA LEU A 219 -19.58 37.85 41.69
C LEU A 219 -19.79 38.36 40.27
N VAL A 220 -20.45 39.52 40.08
CA VAL A 220 -20.65 40.12 38.75
C VAL A 220 -19.32 40.57 38.12
N ALA A 221 -18.40 41.11 38.92
CA ALA A 221 -17.08 41.51 38.44
C ALA A 221 -16.25 40.28 38.00
N GLU A 222 -16.28 39.19 38.78
CA GLU A 222 -15.61 37.94 38.43
C GLU A 222 -16.21 37.30 37.18
N LEU A 223 -17.54 37.24 37.07
CA LEU A 223 -18.24 36.68 35.91
C LEU A 223 -17.91 37.45 34.61
N ASN A 224 -17.85 38.77 34.69
CA ASN A 224 -17.48 39.60 33.54
C ASN A 224 -16.00 39.40 33.17
N GLY A 225 -15.11 39.27 34.16
CA GLY A 225 -13.70 38.98 33.92
C GLY A 225 -13.46 37.59 33.30
N VAL A 226 -14.25 36.60 33.70
CA VAL A 226 -14.24 35.25 33.12
C VAL A 226 -14.76 35.28 31.69
N THR A 227 -15.89 35.95 31.46
CA THR A 227 -16.50 36.06 30.12
C THR A 227 -15.51 36.69 29.14
N ALA A 228 -14.87 37.81 29.51
CA ALA A 228 -13.88 38.48 28.65
C ALA A 228 -12.63 37.62 28.38
N LYS A 229 -12.14 36.85 29.37
CA LYS A 229 -11.01 35.92 29.18
C LYS A 229 -11.39 34.75 28.27
N LEU A 230 -12.61 34.23 28.41
CA LEU A 230 -13.12 33.17 27.57
C LEU A 230 -13.26 33.64 26.13
N GLU A 231 -13.82 34.84 25.93
CA GLU A 231 -14.00 35.47 24.63
C GLU A 231 -12.66 35.67 23.91
N ASN A 232 -11.66 36.21 24.63
CA ASN A 232 -10.31 36.40 24.09
C ASN A 232 -9.66 35.07 23.68
N LYS A 233 -9.72 34.03 24.52
CA LYS A 233 -9.19 32.71 24.18
C LYS A 233 -9.95 32.06 23.02
N LEU A 234 -11.26 32.28 22.94
CA LEU A 234 -12.08 31.76 21.84
C LEU A 234 -11.73 32.45 20.52
N THR A 235 -11.48 33.76 20.52
CA THR A 235 -10.96 34.47 19.34
C THR A 235 -9.55 34.02 18.95
N GLU A 236 -8.67 33.78 19.93
CA GLU A 236 -7.31 33.29 19.68
C GLU A 236 -7.34 31.88 19.09
N LEU A 237 -8.15 30.97 19.65
CA LEU A 237 -8.38 29.63 19.12
C LEU A 237 -8.96 29.69 17.70
N THR A 238 -9.96 30.53 17.47
CA THR A 238 -10.56 30.73 16.14
C THR A 238 -9.50 31.17 15.14
N SER A 239 -8.66 32.14 15.49
CA SER A 239 -7.58 32.62 14.61
C SER A 239 -6.54 31.54 14.32
N SER A 240 -6.18 30.72 15.32
CA SER A 240 -5.25 29.61 15.16
C SER A 240 -5.82 28.53 14.24
N VAL A 241 -7.08 28.12 14.45
CA VAL A 241 -7.78 27.15 13.60
C VAL A 241 -7.86 27.65 12.15
N THR A 242 -8.23 28.91 11.93
CA THR A 242 -8.33 29.46 10.57
C THR A 242 -6.96 29.54 9.87
N SER A 243 -5.88 29.73 10.64
CA SER A 243 -4.50 29.70 10.13
C SER A 243 -4.09 28.27 9.76
N HIS A 244 -4.44 27.30 10.63
CA HIS A 244 -4.19 25.89 10.41
C HIS A 244 -4.93 25.37 9.18
N GLU A 245 -6.21 25.71 9.01
CA GLU A 245 -7.00 25.36 7.82
C GLU A 245 -6.36 25.89 6.53
N ARG A 246 -5.83 27.12 6.53
CA ARG A 246 -5.09 27.65 5.37
C ARG A 246 -3.83 26.86 5.08
N THR A 247 -3.02 26.60 6.10
CA THR A 247 -1.75 25.88 5.94
C THR A 247 -1.98 24.45 5.45
N LEU A 248 -3.03 23.79 5.95
CA LEU A 248 -3.45 22.47 5.50
C LEU A 248 -3.96 22.50 4.05
N ALA A 249 -4.77 23.49 3.68
CA ALA A 249 -5.26 23.66 2.32
C ALA A 249 -4.10 23.85 1.31
N ASP A 250 -3.10 24.66 1.68
CA ASP A 250 -1.90 24.88 0.86
C ASP A 250 -1.07 23.58 0.73
N SER A 251 -0.85 22.86 1.82
CA SER A 251 -0.12 21.57 1.79
C SER A 251 -0.83 20.48 0.97
N VAL A 252 -2.17 20.41 1.06
CA VAL A 252 -2.98 19.49 0.24
C VAL A 252 -2.89 19.87 -1.25
N ARG A 253 -2.86 21.17 -1.56
CA ARG A 253 -2.70 21.66 -2.92
C ARG A 253 -1.31 21.31 -3.47
N ASP A 254 -0.25 21.56 -2.72
CA ASP A 254 1.12 21.21 -3.13
C ASP A 254 1.27 19.69 -3.33
N SER A 255 0.68 18.89 -2.43
CA SER A 255 0.66 17.43 -2.56
C SER A 255 -0.05 16.98 -3.84
N LYS A 256 -1.18 17.62 -4.19
CA LYS A 256 -1.89 17.36 -5.43
C LYS A 256 -1.01 17.66 -6.64
N ASP A 257 -0.36 18.82 -6.67
CA ASP A 257 0.48 19.23 -7.81
C ASP A 257 1.68 18.28 -7.99
N ILE A 258 2.28 17.80 -6.88
CA ILE A 258 3.34 16.78 -6.91
C ILE A 258 2.82 15.45 -7.46
N ILE A 259 1.66 14.98 -6.98
CA ILE A 259 1.06 13.72 -7.45
C ILE A 259 0.73 13.79 -8.94
N GLU A 260 0.17 14.90 -9.42
CA GLU A 260 -0.12 15.09 -10.85
C GLU A 260 1.17 15.11 -11.69
N GLY A 261 2.23 15.74 -11.21
CA GLY A 261 3.56 15.71 -11.83
C GLY A 261 4.13 14.29 -11.93
N GLN A 262 4.10 13.53 -10.83
CA GLN A 262 4.59 12.15 -10.79
C GLN A 262 3.77 11.21 -11.67
N LEU A 263 2.44 11.36 -11.71
CA LEU A 263 1.57 10.55 -12.56
C LEU A 263 1.87 10.79 -14.05
N THR A 264 2.16 12.05 -14.41
CA THR A 264 2.53 12.42 -15.78
C THR A 264 3.90 11.86 -16.16
N GLU A 265 4.89 11.96 -15.27
CA GLU A 265 6.23 11.36 -15.44
C GLU A 265 6.14 9.84 -15.60
N LEU A 266 5.41 9.15 -14.72
CA LEU A 266 5.23 7.70 -14.75
C LEU A 266 4.55 7.24 -16.03
N LYS A 267 3.54 7.97 -16.50
CA LYS A 267 2.90 7.72 -17.80
C LYS A 267 3.89 7.82 -18.95
N SER A 268 4.73 8.86 -18.97
CA SER A 268 5.79 9.03 -19.97
C SER A 268 6.80 7.88 -19.94
N GLN A 269 7.22 7.47 -18.74
CA GLN A 269 8.13 6.34 -18.56
C GLN A 269 7.52 5.01 -19.03
N PHE A 270 6.24 4.76 -18.75
CA PHE A 270 5.54 3.56 -19.24
C PHE A 270 5.43 3.53 -20.76
N GLU A 271 5.16 4.67 -21.39
CA GLU A 271 5.15 4.77 -22.86
C GLU A 271 6.53 4.48 -23.45
N ASN A 272 7.61 4.97 -22.84
CA ASN A 272 8.97 4.68 -23.26
C ASN A 272 9.33 3.20 -23.05
N LEU A 273 9.01 2.62 -21.90
CA LEU A 273 9.24 1.20 -21.62
C LEU A 273 8.50 0.31 -22.63
N ASN A 274 7.25 0.67 -22.98
CA ASN A 274 6.47 -0.04 -23.98
C ASN A 274 7.10 0.07 -25.40
N LYS A 275 7.69 1.22 -25.76
CA LYS A 275 8.46 1.36 -27.01
C LYS A 275 9.72 0.49 -26.98
N GLU A 276 10.43 0.45 -25.87
CA GLU A 276 11.63 -0.38 -25.72
C GLU A 276 11.32 -1.87 -25.75
N ALA A 277 10.25 -2.31 -25.07
CA ALA A 277 9.79 -3.70 -25.12
C ALA A 277 9.47 -4.16 -26.55
N LYS A 278 8.83 -3.28 -27.36
CA LYS A 278 8.61 -3.55 -28.78
C LYS A 278 9.91 -3.62 -29.58
N ALA A 279 10.89 -2.75 -29.29
CA ALA A 279 12.19 -2.80 -29.94
C ALA A 279 12.93 -4.12 -29.63
N ILE A 280 12.85 -4.61 -28.38
CA ILE A 280 13.41 -5.91 -27.98
C ILE A 280 12.74 -7.05 -28.75
N GLY A 281 11.41 -7.05 -28.90
CA GLY A 281 10.70 -8.05 -29.69
C GLY A 281 11.16 -8.08 -31.16
N ASN A 282 11.46 -6.91 -31.74
CA ASN A 282 12.03 -6.83 -33.09
C ASN A 282 13.47 -7.41 -33.15
N VAL A 283 14.28 -7.16 -32.11
CA VAL A 283 15.63 -7.74 -32.01
C VAL A 283 15.56 -9.26 -31.86
N GLU A 284 14.65 -9.78 -31.03
CA GLU A 284 14.39 -11.22 -30.91
C GLU A 284 14.04 -11.83 -32.27
N GLN A 285 13.17 -11.19 -33.04
CA GLN A 285 12.82 -11.64 -34.38
C GLN A 285 14.02 -11.66 -35.32
N VAL A 286 14.88 -10.64 -35.28
CA VAL A 286 16.11 -10.59 -36.10
C VAL A 286 17.10 -11.67 -35.65
N LEU A 287 17.24 -11.93 -34.35
CA LEU A 287 18.10 -12.99 -33.83
C LEU A 287 17.63 -14.37 -34.26
N VAL A 288 16.33 -14.65 -34.17
CA VAL A 288 15.74 -15.91 -34.65
C VAL A 288 15.96 -16.06 -36.16
N LYS A 289 15.70 -15.01 -36.95
CA LYS A 289 15.94 -15.05 -38.39
C LYS A 289 17.41 -15.27 -38.73
N THR A 290 18.33 -14.63 -38.01
CA THR A 290 19.77 -14.81 -38.19
C THR A 290 20.19 -16.24 -37.83
N ALA A 291 19.62 -16.82 -36.77
CA ALA A 291 19.87 -18.21 -36.41
C ALA A 291 19.41 -19.18 -37.51
N ASP A 292 18.24 -18.93 -38.11
CA ASP A 292 17.75 -19.71 -39.25
C ASP A 292 18.64 -19.54 -40.48
N ASP A 293 19.03 -18.31 -40.84
CA ASP A 293 19.90 -18.04 -41.99
C ASP A 293 21.29 -18.71 -41.82
N VAL A 294 21.83 -18.72 -40.60
CA VAL A 294 23.08 -19.43 -40.26
C VAL A 294 22.89 -20.94 -40.33
N MET A 295 21.76 -21.47 -39.85
CA MET A 295 21.44 -22.90 -39.95
C MET A 295 21.29 -23.36 -41.40
N ASP A 296 20.67 -22.56 -42.25
CA ASP A 296 20.53 -22.87 -43.68
C ASP A 296 21.87 -22.76 -44.41
N THR A 297 22.72 -21.81 -44.03
CA THR A 297 24.10 -21.73 -44.53
C THR A 297 24.89 -22.96 -44.11
N LYS A 298 24.79 -23.38 -42.84
CA LYS A 298 25.42 -24.61 -42.33
C LYS A 298 24.98 -25.82 -43.14
N ARG A 299 23.67 -26.03 -43.34
CA ARG A 299 23.14 -27.14 -44.14
C ARG A 299 23.69 -27.12 -45.56
N ARG A 300 23.73 -25.94 -46.21
CA ARG A 300 24.26 -25.80 -47.57
C ARG A 300 25.76 -26.13 -47.64
N VAL A 301 26.54 -25.68 -46.67
CA VAL A 301 27.97 -26.01 -46.56
C VAL A 301 28.16 -27.51 -46.32
N GLU A 302 27.39 -28.12 -45.43
CA GLU A 302 27.42 -29.58 -45.20
C GLU A 302 27.11 -30.34 -46.50
N HIS A 303 26.05 -29.96 -47.22
CA HIS A 303 25.73 -30.54 -48.53
C HIS A 303 26.84 -30.35 -49.55
N GLY A 304 27.45 -29.16 -49.63
CA GLY A 304 28.60 -28.91 -50.51
C GLY A 304 29.80 -29.77 -50.16
N ILE A 305 30.09 -29.95 -48.86
CA ILE A 305 31.15 -30.85 -48.39
C ILE A 305 30.84 -32.31 -48.78
N TYR A 306 29.59 -32.74 -48.68
CA TYR A 306 29.20 -34.09 -49.11
C TYR A 306 29.35 -34.27 -50.62
N GLN A 307 28.98 -33.27 -51.43
CA GLN A 307 29.18 -33.30 -52.89
C GLN A 307 30.66 -33.34 -53.26
N ILE A 308 31.48 -32.47 -52.67
CA ILE A 308 32.93 -32.46 -52.88
C ILE A 308 33.55 -33.80 -52.48
N ARG A 309 33.14 -34.36 -51.34
CA ARG A 309 33.61 -35.69 -50.90
C ARG A 309 33.22 -36.77 -51.90
N ALA A 310 32.01 -36.75 -52.43
CA ALA A 310 31.53 -37.72 -53.42
C ALA A 310 32.29 -37.59 -54.75
N GLU A 311 32.50 -36.37 -55.25
CA GLU A 311 33.28 -36.10 -56.45
C GLU A 311 34.74 -36.52 -56.28
N ILE A 312 35.39 -36.16 -55.17
CA ILE A 312 36.76 -36.61 -54.85
C ILE A 312 36.82 -38.14 -54.84
N ASN A 313 35.83 -38.81 -54.24
CA ASN A 313 35.79 -40.27 -54.19
C ASN A 313 35.65 -40.91 -55.58
N ASP A 314 34.99 -40.25 -56.53
CA ASP A 314 34.91 -40.71 -57.92
C ASP A 314 36.17 -40.36 -58.75
N TYR A 315 36.83 -39.23 -58.49
CA TYR A 315 38.13 -38.90 -59.10
C TYR A 315 39.30 -39.73 -58.55
N VAL A 316 39.17 -40.25 -57.33
CA VAL A 316 40.15 -41.14 -56.68
C VAL A 316 39.95 -42.61 -57.07
N LYS A 317 38.91 -42.97 -57.84
CA LYS A 317 38.88 -44.28 -58.50
C LYS A 317 40.00 -44.33 -59.55
N PRO A 318 40.97 -45.25 -59.39
CA PRO A 318 42.15 -45.24 -60.23
C PRO A 318 41.81 -45.64 -61.68
N PRO A 319 42.23 -44.87 -62.69
CA PRO A 319 42.52 -45.44 -64.00
C PRO A 319 43.69 -46.41 -63.82
N GLN A 320 43.56 -47.60 -64.38
CA GLN A 320 44.60 -48.62 -64.33
C GLN A 320 45.92 -48.07 -64.92
N GLY A 321 46.94 -47.90 -64.06
CA GLY A 321 48.34 -47.72 -64.45
C GLY A 321 48.86 -46.28 -64.40
N GLY A 322 49.67 -45.98 -63.36
CA GLY A 322 50.75 -44.98 -63.48
C GLY A 322 50.70 -43.69 -62.64
N GLY A 323 49.85 -43.57 -61.61
CA GLY A 323 49.62 -42.29 -60.91
C GLY A 323 50.02 -42.18 -59.42
N GLY A 324 50.98 -42.96 -58.92
CA GLY A 324 51.28 -43.05 -57.48
C GLY A 324 51.76 -41.75 -56.82
N GLU A 325 52.69 -41.02 -57.43
CA GLU A 325 53.35 -39.88 -56.78
C GLU A 325 52.50 -38.60 -56.72
N TYR A 326 51.61 -38.40 -57.69
CA TYR A 326 50.66 -37.28 -57.68
C TYR A 326 49.57 -37.47 -56.62
N ASN A 327 49.07 -38.69 -56.47
CA ASN A 327 48.06 -39.02 -55.48
C ASN A 327 48.59 -38.82 -54.06
N ASP A 328 49.80 -39.30 -53.77
CA ASP A 328 50.41 -39.16 -52.44
C ASP A 328 50.70 -37.70 -52.08
N THR A 329 51.14 -36.88 -53.05
CA THR A 329 51.40 -35.46 -52.83
C THR A 329 50.12 -34.66 -52.61
N VAL A 330 49.05 -34.95 -53.37
CA VAL A 330 47.74 -34.30 -53.21
C VAL A 330 47.08 -34.73 -51.90
N ILE A 331 47.13 -36.01 -51.56
CA ILE A 331 46.63 -36.53 -50.28
C ILE A 331 47.41 -35.92 -49.11
N ALA A 332 48.73 -35.79 -49.20
CA ALA A 332 49.54 -35.15 -48.15
C ALA A 332 49.17 -33.67 -47.97
N LYS A 333 48.96 -32.92 -49.06
CA LYS A 333 48.52 -31.52 -48.98
C LYS A 333 47.11 -31.39 -48.44
N PHE A 334 46.17 -32.24 -48.87
CA PHE A 334 44.81 -32.24 -48.32
C PHE A 334 44.78 -32.62 -46.84
N THR A 335 45.61 -33.57 -46.43
CA THR A 335 45.74 -33.96 -45.03
C THR A 335 46.31 -32.81 -44.21
N GLY A 336 47.36 -32.13 -44.69
CA GLY A 336 47.92 -30.95 -44.02
C GLY A 336 46.96 -29.76 -43.96
N MET A 337 46.16 -29.53 -45.01
CA MET A 337 45.10 -28.51 -44.99
C MET A 337 43.98 -28.88 -44.02
N ALA A 338 43.53 -30.14 -44.01
CA ALA A 338 42.52 -30.61 -43.07
C ALA A 338 43.00 -30.51 -41.63
N GLU A 339 44.26 -30.85 -41.36
CA GLU A 339 44.88 -30.72 -40.04
C GLU A 339 44.98 -29.26 -39.61
N THR A 340 45.42 -28.36 -40.51
CA THR A 340 45.46 -26.92 -40.23
C THR A 340 44.07 -26.33 -39.99
N ILE A 341 43.06 -26.76 -40.74
CA ILE A 341 41.66 -26.32 -40.55
C ILE A 341 41.13 -26.83 -39.21
N LEU A 342 41.35 -28.11 -38.89
CA LEU A 342 40.92 -28.70 -37.63
C LEU A 342 41.63 -28.05 -36.44
N GLU A 343 42.92 -27.74 -36.54
CA GLU A 343 43.68 -27.06 -35.50
C GLU A 343 43.21 -25.63 -35.30
N ASN A 344 42.98 -24.87 -36.38
CA ASN A 344 42.42 -23.53 -36.30
C ASN A 344 40.98 -23.54 -35.74
N GLN A 345 40.15 -24.50 -36.13
CA GLN A 345 38.81 -24.66 -35.58
C GLN A 345 38.84 -25.06 -34.10
N ALA A 346 39.71 -25.99 -33.71
CA ALA A 346 39.88 -26.38 -32.31
C ALA A 346 40.36 -25.19 -31.46
N SER A 347 41.30 -24.39 -31.96
CA SER A 347 41.78 -23.17 -31.30
C SER A 347 40.67 -22.11 -31.20
N SER A 348 39.91 -21.88 -32.26
CA SER A 348 38.78 -20.94 -32.26
C SER A 348 37.68 -21.37 -31.29
N VAL A 349 37.33 -22.66 -31.26
CA VAL A 349 36.35 -23.21 -30.32
C VAL A 349 36.85 -23.12 -28.88
N ALA A 350 38.13 -23.39 -28.61
CA ALA A 350 38.72 -23.22 -27.28
C ALA A 350 38.67 -21.75 -26.81
N ASN A 351 38.97 -20.80 -27.70
CA ASN A 351 38.89 -19.37 -27.43
C ASN A 351 37.43 -18.90 -27.22
N LEU A 352 36.48 -19.40 -28.00
CA LEU A 352 35.06 -19.13 -27.81
C LEU A 352 34.55 -19.72 -26.49
N SER A 353 34.96 -20.95 -26.16
CA SER A 353 34.58 -21.62 -24.91
C SER A 353 35.08 -20.84 -23.68
N THR A 354 36.35 -20.41 -23.69
CA THR A 354 36.90 -19.60 -22.59
C THR A 354 36.22 -18.24 -22.47
N LYS A 355 35.85 -17.60 -23.59
CA LYS A 355 35.05 -16.37 -23.55
C LYS A 355 33.66 -16.63 -22.96
N VAL A 356 32.98 -17.69 -23.39
CA VAL A 356 31.66 -18.09 -22.86
C VAL A 356 31.73 -18.41 -21.37
N GLU A 357 32.75 -19.11 -20.90
CA GLU A 357 32.97 -19.37 -19.46
C GLU A 357 33.16 -18.08 -18.67
N SER A 358 33.89 -17.10 -19.23
CA SER A 358 34.06 -15.79 -18.61
C SER A 358 32.74 -15.03 -18.49
N GLU A 359 31.96 -14.94 -19.57
CA GLU A 359 30.65 -14.28 -19.60
C GLU A 359 29.67 -14.96 -18.64
N ILE A 360 29.61 -16.29 -18.62
CA ILE A 360 28.78 -17.06 -17.69
C ILE A 360 29.18 -16.76 -16.24
N SER A 361 30.47 -16.67 -15.96
CA SER A 361 30.96 -16.32 -14.61
C SER A 361 30.55 -14.91 -14.20
N GLN A 362 30.56 -13.94 -15.13
CA GLN A 362 30.09 -12.58 -14.88
C GLN A 362 28.58 -12.54 -14.62
N VAL A 363 27.79 -13.23 -15.44
CA VAL A 363 26.33 -13.35 -15.25
C VAL A 363 26.03 -14.02 -13.91
N TRP A 364 26.72 -15.09 -13.53
CA TRP A 364 26.56 -15.74 -12.22
C TRP A 364 26.86 -14.79 -11.07
N ARG A 365 27.92 -13.99 -11.18
CA ARG A 365 28.23 -12.97 -10.18
C ARG A 365 27.13 -11.91 -10.10
N GLN A 366 26.58 -11.47 -11.23
CA GLN A 366 25.47 -10.51 -11.26
C GLN A 366 24.20 -11.08 -10.62
N ILE A 367 23.86 -12.34 -10.91
CA ILE A 367 22.75 -13.06 -10.27
C ILE A 367 22.99 -13.15 -8.76
N GLY A 368 24.22 -13.42 -8.32
CA GLY A 368 24.58 -13.44 -6.90
C GLY A 368 24.34 -12.10 -6.20
N ILE A 369 24.80 -11.00 -6.80
CA ILE A 369 24.58 -9.64 -6.27
C ILE A 369 23.08 -9.31 -6.22
N MET A 370 22.35 -9.62 -7.29
CA MET A 370 20.91 -9.39 -7.37
C MET A 370 20.15 -10.22 -6.32
N HIS A 371 20.49 -11.50 -6.13
CA HIS A 371 19.88 -12.33 -5.09
C HIS A 371 20.13 -11.74 -3.69
N GLN A 372 21.34 -11.27 -3.42
CA GLN A 372 21.67 -10.59 -2.16
C GLN A 372 20.84 -9.31 -1.99
N GLN A 373 20.66 -8.52 -3.04
CA GLN A 373 19.84 -7.31 -3.02
C GLN A 373 18.34 -7.61 -2.84
N ILE A 374 17.80 -8.64 -3.50
CA ILE A 374 16.42 -9.11 -3.32
C ILE A 374 16.21 -9.60 -1.89
N THR A 375 17.16 -10.35 -1.34
CA THR A 375 17.12 -10.82 0.05
C THR A 375 17.12 -9.65 1.03
N ALA A 376 18.00 -8.66 0.84
CA ALA A 376 18.02 -7.44 1.64
C ALA A 376 16.70 -6.67 1.53
N SER A 377 16.12 -6.59 0.33
CA SER A 377 14.82 -5.96 0.09
C SER A 377 13.70 -6.70 0.83
N GLY A 378 13.75 -8.03 0.88
CA GLY A 378 12.82 -8.85 1.68
C GLY A 378 12.90 -8.53 3.18
N ILE A 379 14.10 -8.36 3.73
CA ILE A 379 14.29 -7.96 5.13
C ILE A 379 13.73 -6.56 5.39
N THR A 380 13.96 -5.61 4.49
CA THR A 380 13.38 -4.25 4.63
C THR A 380 11.86 -4.27 4.54
N LEU A 381 11.29 -5.13 3.70
CA LEU A 381 9.85 -5.30 3.58
C LEU A 381 9.25 -5.90 4.86
N ASP A 382 9.92 -6.87 5.46
CA ASP A 382 9.50 -7.47 6.74
C ASP A 382 9.54 -6.45 7.88
N ASN A 383 10.59 -5.60 7.94
CA ASN A 383 10.65 -4.49 8.89
C ASN A 383 9.53 -3.46 8.66
N LEU A 384 9.22 -3.11 7.40
CA LEU A 384 8.09 -2.23 7.07
C LEU A 384 6.75 -2.86 7.48
N GLN A 385 6.58 -4.15 7.25
CA GLN A 385 5.38 -4.88 7.68
C GLN A 385 5.25 -4.86 9.20
N ASN A 386 6.34 -5.08 9.93
CA ASN A 386 6.35 -5.04 11.40
C ASN A 386 6.05 -3.64 11.94
N GLN A 387 6.62 -2.59 11.34
CA GLN A 387 6.27 -1.20 11.69
C GLN A 387 4.81 -0.91 11.38
N THR A 388 4.31 -1.33 10.22
CA THR A 388 2.90 -1.15 9.83
C THR A 388 1.98 -1.85 10.82
N ASN A 389 2.28 -3.09 11.20
CA ASN A 389 1.52 -3.82 12.20
C ASN A 389 1.53 -3.12 13.57
N PHE A 390 2.68 -2.56 13.97
CA PHE A 390 2.78 -1.78 15.20
C PHE A 390 1.92 -0.51 15.14
N PHE A 391 1.99 0.26 14.05
CA PHE A 391 1.18 1.47 13.85
C PHE A 391 -0.32 1.16 13.80
N VAL A 392 -0.72 0.09 13.11
CA VAL A 392 -2.13 -0.36 13.07
C VAL A 392 -2.58 -0.72 14.47
N LYS A 393 -1.77 -1.46 15.23
CA LYS A 393 -2.11 -1.84 16.61
C LYS A 393 -2.16 -0.66 17.57
N ASP A 394 -1.26 0.32 17.43
CA ASP A 394 -1.32 1.57 18.21
C ASP A 394 -2.57 2.40 17.85
N THR A 395 -2.93 2.43 16.57
CA THR A 395 -4.13 3.11 16.08
C THR A 395 -5.40 2.41 16.59
N GLU A 396 -5.44 1.08 16.59
CA GLU A 396 -6.52 0.28 17.15
C GLU A 396 -6.69 0.59 18.64
N ASN A 397 -5.61 0.58 19.42
CA ASN A 397 -5.66 0.94 20.84
C ASN A 397 -6.15 2.39 21.07
N LYS A 398 -5.73 3.34 20.24
CA LYS A 398 -6.20 4.74 20.30
C LYS A 398 -7.68 4.86 19.93
N MET A 399 -8.13 4.09 18.94
CA MET A 399 -9.52 4.03 18.51
C MET A 399 -10.41 3.42 19.60
N ASP A 400 -9.96 2.37 20.28
CA ASP A 400 -10.66 1.79 21.44
C ASP A 400 -10.75 2.78 22.60
N ALA A 401 -9.66 3.48 22.92
CA ALA A 401 -9.65 4.53 23.93
C ALA A 401 -10.60 5.68 23.57
N MET A 402 -10.69 6.03 22.28
CA MET A 402 -11.63 7.03 21.79
C MET A 402 -13.08 6.53 21.83
N SER A 403 -13.33 5.27 21.49
CA SER A 403 -14.63 4.62 21.59
C SER A 403 -15.14 4.64 23.03
N SER A 404 -14.31 4.26 24.00
CA SER A 404 -14.66 4.34 25.42
C SER A 404 -14.96 5.77 25.88
N LYS A 405 -14.22 6.77 25.38
CA LYS A 405 -14.53 8.18 25.66
C LYS A 405 -15.85 8.62 25.02
N LEU A 406 -16.13 8.19 23.79
CA LEU A 406 -17.38 8.45 23.10
C LEU A 406 -18.58 7.86 23.84
N GLU A 407 -18.44 6.64 24.34
CA GLU A 407 -19.45 5.96 25.17
C GLU A 407 -19.68 6.72 26.49
N GLY A 408 -18.61 7.25 27.10
CA GLY A 408 -18.72 8.14 28.26
C GLY A 408 -19.43 9.47 27.95
N ILE A 409 -19.22 10.04 26.76
CA ILE A 409 -19.92 11.24 26.30
C ILE A 409 -21.40 10.94 26.04
N GLU A 410 -21.71 9.80 25.41
CA GLU A 410 -23.08 9.35 25.18
C GLU A 410 -23.84 9.20 26.51
N SER A 411 -23.24 8.55 27.51
CA SER A 411 -23.81 8.46 28.85
C SER A 411 -24.02 9.84 29.50
N SER A 412 -23.09 10.78 29.30
CA SER A 412 -23.23 12.15 29.81
C SER A 412 -24.37 12.90 29.12
N ILE A 413 -24.56 12.69 27.82
CA ILE A 413 -25.68 13.25 27.05
C ILE A 413 -27.00 12.68 27.55
N ASP A 414 -27.09 11.38 27.82
CA ASP A 414 -28.28 10.76 28.39
C ASP A 414 -28.64 11.34 29.76
N LEU A 415 -27.64 11.55 30.64
CA LEU A 415 -27.84 12.21 31.93
C LEU A 415 -28.30 13.66 31.79
N VAL A 416 -27.76 14.40 30.81
CA VAL A 416 -28.21 15.77 30.52
C VAL A 416 -29.65 15.75 30.00
N GLN A 417 -30.00 14.81 29.12
CA GLN A 417 -31.35 14.64 28.58
C GLN A 417 -32.35 14.33 29.71
N GLU A 418 -31.99 13.42 30.63
CA GLU A 418 -32.82 13.06 31.79
C GLU A 418 -33.01 14.24 32.74
N ASN A 419 -31.94 14.96 33.07
CA ASN A 419 -32.01 16.18 33.89
C ASN A 419 -32.87 17.26 33.23
N ASN A 420 -32.76 17.42 31.91
CA ASN A 420 -33.55 18.42 31.19
C ASN A 420 -35.05 18.03 31.21
N ASN A 421 -35.37 16.75 31.00
CA ASN A 421 -36.73 16.24 31.15
C ASN A 421 -37.28 16.44 32.57
N PHE A 422 -36.47 16.19 33.60
CA PHE A 422 -36.84 16.45 34.98
C PHE A 422 -37.14 17.94 35.23
N LEU A 423 -36.27 18.83 34.76
CA LEU A 423 -36.46 20.28 34.88
C LEU A 423 -37.71 20.75 34.13
N VAL A 424 -37.93 20.28 32.90
CA VAL A 424 -39.13 20.58 32.13
C VAL A 424 -40.39 20.09 32.86
N GLY A 425 -40.36 18.89 33.43
CA GLY A 425 -41.46 18.36 34.25
C GLY A 425 -41.74 19.24 35.47
N ARG A 426 -40.69 19.66 36.19
CA ARG A 426 -40.79 20.51 37.37
C ARG A 426 -41.25 21.93 37.03
N PHE A 427 -40.80 22.50 35.91
CA PHE A 427 -41.28 23.80 35.41
C PHE A 427 -42.75 23.73 34.99
N SER A 428 -43.17 22.65 34.36
CA SER A 428 -44.58 22.42 34.04
C SER A 428 -45.43 22.35 35.31
N LEU A 429 -44.97 21.64 36.34
CA LEU A 429 -45.63 21.58 37.65
C LEU A 429 -45.69 22.96 38.31
N PHE A 430 -44.56 23.67 38.34
CA PHE A 430 -44.50 25.02 38.90
C PHE A 430 -45.43 25.99 38.18
N THR A 431 -45.55 25.90 36.85
CA THR A 431 -46.48 26.72 36.06
C THR A 431 -47.93 26.38 36.40
N HIS A 432 -48.23 25.10 36.66
CA HIS A 432 -49.53 24.67 37.11
C HIS A 432 -49.86 25.21 38.52
N GLU A 433 -48.97 24.99 39.49
CA GLU A 433 -49.07 25.49 40.87
C GLU A 433 -49.17 27.02 40.91
N PHE A 434 -48.39 27.73 40.09
CA PHE A 434 -48.45 29.18 39.98
C PHE A 434 -49.81 29.65 39.47
N ASN A 435 -50.37 29.00 38.44
CA ASN A 435 -51.70 29.32 37.95
C ASN A 435 -52.79 29.04 38.98
N GLU A 436 -52.68 27.95 39.75
CA GLU A 436 -53.57 27.67 40.88
C GLU A 436 -53.48 28.76 41.94
N THR A 437 -52.27 29.12 42.36
CA THR A 437 -52.03 30.17 43.35
C THR A 437 -52.55 31.52 42.86
N ARG A 438 -52.35 31.85 41.58
CA ARG A 438 -52.88 33.07 40.95
C ARG A 438 -54.41 33.10 40.97
N ASN A 439 -55.05 31.98 40.61
CA ASN A 439 -56.50 31.88 40.60
C ASN A 439 -57.08 31.96 42.03
N SER A 440 -56.44 31.28 43.00
CA SER A 440 -56.78 31.38 44.42
C SER A 440 -56.65 32.81 44.91
N LEU A 441 -55.55 33.50 44.62
CA LEU A 441 -55.37 34.91 44.99
C LEU A 441 -56.41 35.82 44.33
N ALA A 442 -56.76 35.57 43.07
CA ALA A 442 -57.80 36.31 42.38
C ALA A 442 -59.18 36.11 43.04
N LEU A 443 -59.49 34.89 43.49
CA LEU A 443 -60.69 34.59 44.27
C LEU A 443 -60.65 35.31 45.62
N THR A 444 -59.58 35.18 46.41
CA THR A 444 -59.43 35.85 47.71
C THR A 444 -59.54 37.38 47.57
N THR A 445 -58.97 37.94 46.49
CA THR A 445 -59.08 39.39 46.22
C THR A 445 -60.51 39.80 45.88
N LYS A 446 -61.25 38.94 45.17
CA LYS A 446 -62.66 39.14 44.84
C LYS A 446 -63.53 39.10 46.10
N ASP A 447 -63.29 38.13 46.98
CA ASP A 447 -63.97 38.00 48.28
C ASP A 447 -63.66 39.19 49.19
N LEU A 448 -62.39 39.60 49.28
CA LEU A 448 -61.97 40.77 50.08
C LEU A 448 -62.61 42.06 49.56
N LYS A 449 -62.72 42.21 48.22
CA LYS A 449 -63.45 43.31 47.60
C LYS A 449 -64.95 43.27 47.90
N GLU A 450 -65.53 42.09 48.04
CA GLU A 450 -66.94 41.91 48.42
C GLU A 450 -67.16 42.27 49.90
N VAL A 451 -66.29 41.81 50.80
CA VAL A 451 -66.26 42.19 52.22
C VAL A 451 -66.10 43.70 52.40
N LEU A 452 -65.19 44.33 51.65
CA LEU A 452 -65.00 45.79 51.64
C LEU A 452 -66.23 46.55 51.15
N LYS A 453 -66.93 46.02 50.14
CA LYS A 453 -68.23 46.58 49.73
C LYS A 453 -69.25 46.51 50.86
N HIS A 454 -69.35 45.39 51.56
CA HIS A 454 -70.22 45.24 52.73
C HIS A 454 -69.86 46.22 53.86
N TYR A 455 -68.58 46.41 54.15
CA TYR A 455 -68.11 47.38 55.15
C TYR A 455 -68.40 48.83 54.75
N LYS A 456 -68.22 49.18 53.47
CA LYS A 456 -68.51 50.53 52.97
C LYS A 456 -70.01 50.85 52.98
N LEU A 457 -70.86 49.83 52.85
CA LEU A 457 -72.31 49.94 53.05
C LEU A 457 -72.71 50.11 54.52
N GLN A 458 -71.92 49.58 55.47
CA GLN A 458 -72.13 49.79 56.90
C GLN A 458 -71.59 51.15 57.40
N ALA A 459 -70.49 51.65 56.82
CA ALA A 459 -69.88 52.93 57.19
C ALA A 459 -70.68 54.18 56.77
N THR A 460 -71.71 54.04 55.92
CA THR A 460 -72.59 55.16 55.54
C THR A 460 -73.76 55.39 56.49
N ASN A 461 -73.93 54.56 57.53
CA ASN A 461 -74.98 54.70 58.54
C ASN A 461 -74.37 54.83 59.95
N GLY A 462 -73.87 56.01 60.32
CA GLY A 462 -73.55 56.32 61.72
C GLY A 462 -72.48 57.38 61.96
N SER A 463 -72.96 58.59 62.31
CA SER A 463 -72.35 59.73 63.03
C SER A 463 -70.86 59.70 63.48
N PRO A 464 -70.13 60.85 63.38
CA PRO A 464 -68.73 60.98 63.78
C PRO A 464 -68.56 61.12 65.30
N GLY A 465 -67.63 60.36 65.87
CA GLY A 465 -67.16 60.51 67.25
C GLY A 465 -65.89 59.68 67.47
N PRO A 466 -64.89 60.16 68.24
CA PRO A 466 -63.56 59.57 68.27
C PRO A 466 -63.49 58.41 69.26
N HIS A 467 -62.91 57.29 68.85
CA HIS A 467 -62.44 56.27 69.76
C HIS A 467 -60.92 56.22 69.72
N ASP A 468 -60.31 56.69 70.82
CA ASP A 468 -58.99 56.24 71.27
C ASP A 468 -59.07 54.75 71.61
N ILE A 469 -57.97 54.01 71.41
CA ILE A 469 -57.42 53.00 72.34
C ILE A 469 -56.05 52.52 71.80
N GLU A 470 -55.04 52.89 72.57
CA GLU A 470 -53.91 52.09 73.09
C GLU A 470 -52.89 51.43 72.14
N SER A 471 -51.74 52.08 72.13
CA SER A 471 -50.41 51.47 72.01
C SER A 471 -50.22 50.36 73.06
N SER A 472 -50.23 49.11 72.63
CA SER A 472 -49.59 48.00 73.36
C SER A 472 -48.39 47.50 72.57
N SER A 473 -47.23 47.96 72.99
CA SER A 473 -45.93 47.36 72.74
C SER A 473 -45.91 45.92 73.28
N ASP A 474 -45.60 44.95 72.42
CA ASP A 474 -45.06 43.66 72.85
C ASP A 474 -43.97 43.22 71.86
N SER A 475 -42.73 43.53 72.26
CA SER A 475 -41.52 42.88 71.79
C SER A 475 -41.40 41.53 72.47
N ASN A 476 -41.45 40.44 71.71
CA ASN A 476 -40.86 39.18 72.15
C ASN A 476 -39.92 38.64 71.07
N ILE A 477 -38.65 38.93 71.34
CA ILE A 477 -37.46 38.25 70.84
C ILE A 477 -37.52 36.82 71.39
N VAL A 478 -37.43 35.82 70.51
CA VAL A 478 -36.96 34.49 70.88
C VAL A 478 -35.92 34.07 69.85
N ASP A 479 -34.67 34.29 70.21
CA ASP A 479 -33.55 33.46 69.77
C ASP A 479 -33.79 32.03 70.27
N ASN A 480 -33.74 31.04 69.38
CA ASN A 480 -32.93 29.86 69.69
C ASN A 480 -32.53 29.09 68.42
N LYS A 481 -31.22 28.99 68.23
CA LYS A 481 -30.54 27.99 67.41
C LYS A 481 -30.71 26.61 68.05
N VAL A 482 -31.03 25.59 67.25
CA VAL A 482 -30.18 24.40 66.96
C VAL A 482 -30.51 23.95 65.54
#